data_AF-W4LJT1-F1
#
_entry.id   AF-W4LJT1-F1
#
_cell.length_a   1.000
_cell.length_b   1.000
_cell.length_c   1.000
_cell.angle_alpha   90.00
_cell.angle_beta   90.00
_cell.angle_gamma   90.00
#
_symmetry.space_group_name_H-M   'P 1'
#
loop_
_entity.id
_entity.type
_entity.pdbx_description
1 polymer ?
#
loop_
_entity_poly.entity_id
_entity_poly.type
_entity_poly.pdbx_seq_one_letter_code
_entity_poly.pdbx_strand_id
1 'polypeptide(L)'
;MREYDPTAGGSFTELASYCLLPIIKLLGTDYKAIRFEFFKGKNDVDIYAKAHLSYHGAVATAKTGIGVKSEGQLLISGTNGYILVKSPWWLVKGFEVCYDSPEKNEDFTAPFHGHSMCIEIADFIRNIKEPAKWNFKLSPDDSIAIASLIERFLKERNLESVHQASSVCA
;
A
#
# COMPACT_ATOMS: atom_id res chain seq x y z
N MET A 1 -11.72 -13.19 14.76
CA MET A 1 -10.67 -12.14 14.72
C MET A 1 -11.11 -11.11 13.68
N ARG A 2 -11.02 -9.80 13.98
CA ARG A 2 -11.62 -8.72 13.16
C ARG A 2 -11.20 -8.76 11.69
N GLU A 3 -9.94 -9.07 11.42
CA GLU A 3 -9.36 -9.11 10.08
C GLU A 3 -10.01 -10.13 9.13
N TYR A 4 -10.72 -11.13 9.68
CA TYR A 4 -11.43 -12.17 8.94
C TYR A 4 -12.96 -11.99 8.98
N ASP A 5 -13.43 -10.81 9.40
CA ASP A 5 -14.85 -10.46 9.39
C ASP A 5 -15.31 -10.17 7.94
N PRO A 6 -16.35 -10.84 7.42
CA PRO A 6 -16.83 -10.62 6.05
C PRO A 6 -17.38 -9.21 5.80
N THR A 7 -17.79 -8.49 6.83
CA THR A 7 -18.39 -7.16 6.70
C THR A 7 -17.36 -6.04 6.49
N ALA A 8 -16.17 -6.17 7.09
CA ALA A 8 -15.16 -5.11 7.11
C ALA A 8 -13.70 -5.58 7.04
N GLY A 9 -13.45 -6.87 7.25
CA GLY A 9 -12.12 -7.48 7.18
C GLY A 9 -11.65 -7.75 5.76
N GLY A 10 -10.42 -8.25 5.63
CA GLY A 10 -9.73 -8.41 4.35
C GLY A 10 -8.28 -7.99 4.42
N SER A 11 -7.39 -8.78 3.81
CA SER A 11 -5.98 -8.39 3.69
C SER A 11 -5.82 -6.99 3.10
N PHE A 12 -6.65 -6.65 2.10
CA PHE A 12 -6.59 -5.37 1.42
C PHE A 12 -7.18 -4.25 2.28
N THR A 13 -8.31 -4.45 2.97
CA THR A 13 -8.88 -3.41 3.84
C THR A 13 -7.99 -3.12 5.05
N GLU A 14 -7.29 -4.13 5.55
CA GLU A 14 -6.37 -4.00 6.68
C GLU A 14 -5.03 -3.35 6.31
N LEU A 15 -4.47 -3.70 5.14
CA LEU A 15 -3.06 -3.40 4.82
C LEU A 15 -2.85 -2.48 3.61
N ALA A 16 -3.85 -2.28 2.75
CA ALA A 16 -3.64 -1.58 1.48
C ALA A 16 -3.24 -0.12 1.67
N SER A 17 -3.72 0.57 2.71
CA SER A 17 -3.34 1.96 2.98
C SER A 17 -1.82 2.11 3.12
N TYR A 18 -1.16 1.19 3.83
CA TYR A 18 0.29 1.16 3.95
C TYR A 18 0.95 0.97 2.59
N CYS A 19 0.53 -0.02 1.80
CA CYS A 19 1.16 -0.33 0.52
C CYS A 19 0.88 0.71 -0.59
N LEU A 20 -0.29 1.33 -0.57
CA LEU A 20 -0.71 2.32 -1.56
C LEU A 20 -0.10 3.69 -1.29
N LEU A 21 0.13 4.05 -0.02
CA LEU A 21 0.70 5.35 0.33
C LEU A 21 2.00 5.67 -0.42
N PRO A 22 3.07 4.85 -0.42
CA PRO A 22 4.30 5.17 -1.15
C PRO A 22 4.07 5.27 -2.65
N ILE A 23 3.16 4.46 -3.22
CA ILE A 23 2.81 4.52 -4.65
C ILE A 23 2.21 5.89 -4.98
N ILE A 24 1.21 6.32 -4.20
CA ILE A 24 0.53 7.61 -4.40
C ILE A 24 1.48 8.78 -4.14
N LYS A 25 2.34 8.69 -3.12
CA LYS A 25 3.31 9.76 -2.83
C LYS A 25 4.38 9.93 -3.92
N LEU A 26 4.79 8.85 -4.57
CA LEU A 26 5.85 8.88 -5.59
C LEU A 26 5.31 9.14 -7.00
N LEU A 27 4.18 8.52 -7.35
CA LEU A 27 3.64 8.55 -8.72
C LEU A 27 2.41 9.44 -8.87
N GLY A 28 1.87 9.95 -7.76
CA GLY A 28 0.67 10.77 -7.74
C GLY A 28 -0.64 9.97 -7.81
N THR A 29 -1.75 10.70 -7.86
CA THR A 29 -3.12 10.17 -7.85
C THR A 29 -3.68 9.92 -9.25
N ASP A 30 -3.03 10.39 -10.32
CA ASP A 30 -3.47 10.24 -11.73
C ASP A 30 -3.03 8.90 -12.36
N TYR A 31 -3.44 7.80 -11.74
CA TYR A 31 -3.28 6.47 -12.34
C TYR A 31 -4.29 6.26 -13.48
N LYS A 32 -3.87 5.58 -14.54
CA LYS A 32 -4.68 5.34 -15.76
C LYS A 32 -5.52 4.07 -15.69
N ALA A 33 -5.01 3.03 -15.04
CA ALA A 33 -5.72 1.78 -14.88
C ALA A 33 -5.34 1.08 -13.58
N ILE A 34 -6.26 0.26 -13.08
CA ILE A 34 -6.04 -0.64 -11.95
C ILE A 34 -6.56 -2.03 -12.27
N ARG A 35 -5.82 -3.05 -11.82
CA ARG A 35 -6.25 -4.46 -11.81
C ARG A 35 -6.00 -5.06 -10.44
N PHE A 36 -6.96 -5.82 -9.93
CA PHE A 36 -6.79 -6.59 -8.71
C PHE A 36 -6.63 -8.07 -9.00
N GLU A 37 -5.87 -8.75 -8.16
CA GLU A 37 -5.76 -10.21 -8.12
C GLU A 37 -5.80 -10.62 -6.66
N PHE A 38 -6.73 -11.47 -6.24
CA PHE A 38 -6.87 -11.83 -4.83
C PHE A 38 -7.34 -13.27 -4.64
N PHE A 39 -7.04 -13.81 -3.46
CA PHE A 39 -7.53 -15.11 -3.01
C PHE A 39 -8.35 -14.92 -1.75
N LYS A 40 -9.50 -15.60 -1.70
CA LYS A 40 -10.37 -15.60 -0.54
C LYS A 40 -10.08 -16.79 0.37
N GLY A 41 -10.22 -16.55 1.66
CA GLY A 41 -10.19 -17.59 2.69
C GLY A 41 -11.57 -18.22 2.90
N LYS A 42 -11.68 -19.05 3.94
CA LYS A 42 -12.92 -19.78 4.28
C LYS A 42 -14.12 -18.87 4.59
N ASN A 43 -13.88 -17.64 5.02
CA ASN A 43 -14.93 -16.69 5.38
C ASN A 43 -15.34 -15.76 4.22
N ASP A 44 -14.96 -16.08 2.97
CA ASP A 44 -15.18 -15.24 1.77
C ASP A 44 -14.48 -13.85 1.84
N VAL A 45 -13.54 -13.72 2.77
CA VAL A 45 -12.68 -12.53 2.95
C VAL A 45 -11.36 -12.75 2.22
N ASP A 46 -10.83 -11.73 1.55
CA ASP A 46 -9.52 -11.81 0.91
C ASP A 46 -8.40 -12.04 1.95
N ILE A 47 -7.62 -13.10 1.76
CA ILE A 47 -6.48 -13.43 2.63
C ILE A 47 -5.14 -13.03 2.02
N TYR A 48 -5.14 -12.76 0.72
CA TYR A 48 -4.03 -12.25 -0.07
C TYR A 48 -4.58 -11.45 -1.25
N ALA A 49 -4.02 -10.29 -1.53
CA ALA A 49 -4.39 -9.48 -2.67
C ALA A 49 -3.18 -8.75 -3.27
N LYS A 50 -3.27 -8.48 -4.57
CA LYS A 50 -2.39 -7.59 -5.32
C LYS A 50 -3.22 -6.54 -6.03
N ALA A 51 -2.71 -5.32 -6.04
CA ALA A 51 -3.24 -4.24 -6.87
C ALA A 51 -2.13 -3.78 -7.82
N HIS A 52 -2.42 -3.80 -9.11
CA HIS A 52 -1.53 -3.33 -10.17
C HIS A 52 -2.04 -2.00 -10.70
N LEU A 53 -1.25 -0.94 -10.53
CA LEU A 53 -1.58 0.40 -11.00
C LEU A 53 -0.69 0.72 -12.21
N SER A 54 -1.30 1.27 -13.27
CA SER A 54 -0.60 1.73 -14.46
C SER A 54 -0.69 3.25 -14.57
N TYR A 55 0.42 3.90 -14.85
CA TYR A 55 0.57 5.34 -15.07
C TYR A 55 1.09 5.60 -16.50
N HIS A 56 1.17 6.86 -16.93
CA HIS A 56 1.63 7.21 -18.28
C HIS A 56 3.07 6.74 -18.61
N GLY A 57 3.91 6.52 -17.59
CA GLY A 57 5.29 6.04 -17.77
C GLY A 57 5.82 5.19 -16.62
N ALA A 58 4.93 4.65 -15.79
CA ALA A 58 5.31 3.86 -14.62
C ALA A 58 4.25 2.80 -14.32
N VAL A 59 4.65 1.74 -13.63
CA VAL A 59 3.74 0.74 -13.07
C VAL A 59 4.08 0.54 -11.61
N ALA A 60 3.06 0.24 -10.80
CA ALA A 60 3.24 -0.04 -9.39
C ALA A 60 2.42 -1.26 -8.98
N THR A 61 2.91 -1.98 -7.97
CA THR A 61 2.23 -3.14 -7.43
C THR A 61 2.21 -3.07 -5.91
N ALA A 62 1.01 -3.07 -5.32
CA ALA A 62 0.81 -3.29 -3.89
C ALA A 62 0.49 -4.77 -3.66
N LYS A 63 1.00 -5.34 -2.56
CA LYS A 63 0.73 -6.71 -2.13
C LYS A 63 0.31 -6.71 -0.67
N THR A 64 -0.81 -7.35 -0.36
CA THR A 64 -1.33 -7.49 1.01
C THR A 64 -1.57 -8.96 1.31
N GLY A 65 -1.41 -9.36 2.58
CA GLY A 65 -1.63 -10.74 2.99
C GLY A 65 -1.77 -10.88 4.49
N ILE A 66 -2.86 -11.49 4.93
CA ILE A 66 -3.11 -11.90 6.33
C ILE A 66 -3.06 -13.43 6.48
N GLY A 67 -3.32 -14.18 5.40
CA GLY A 67 -3.23 -15.65 5.37
C GLY A 67 -2.03 -16.19 4.60
N VAL A 68 -1.22 -15.31 4.00
CA VAL A 68 -0.03 -15.67 3.21
C VAL A 68 1.15 -14.82 3.66
N LYS A 69 2.26 -15.49 4.02
CA LYS A 69 3.53 -14.81 4.29
C LYS A 69 4.25 -14.53 2.98
N SER A 70 4.62 -13.27 2.76
CA SER A 70 5.39 -12.81 1.61
C SER A 70 6.48 -11.87 2.10
N GLU A 71 7.57 -11.78 1.34
CA GLU A 71 8.56 -10.73 1.55
C GLU A 71 7.89 -9.35 1.48
N GLY A 72 8.20 -8.49 2.45
CA GLY A 72 7.59 -7.19 2.66
C GLY A 72 8.60 -6.07 2.45
N GLN A 73 9.20 -6.01 1.26
CA GLN A 73 10.15 -4.96 0.87
C GLN A 73 9.45 -3.85 0.07
N LEU A 74 10.01 -2.64 0.10
CA LEU A 74 9.66 -1.58 -0.84
C LEU A 74 10.79 -1.45 -1.84
N LEU A 75 10.48 -1.62 -3.12
CA LEU A 75 11.42 -1.54 -4.23
C LEU A 75 10.94 -0.45 -5.21
N ILE A 76 11.81 0.50 -5.51
CA ILE A 76 11.53 1.60 -6.44
C ILE A 76 12.60 1.53 -7.53
N SER A 77 12.23 1.09 -8.73
CA SER A 77 13.16 0.95 -9.84
C SER A 77 13.14 2.16 -10.78
N GLY A 78 14.31 2.52 -11.28
CA GLY A 78 14.50 3.53 -12.32
C GLY A 78 15.49 3.06 -13.38
N THR A 79 15.87 3.95 -14.30
CA THR A 79 16.76 3.60 -15.42
C THR A 79 18.22 3.41 -15.03
N ASN A 80 18.65 3.97 -13.89
CA ASN A 80 20.05 3.99 -13.46
C ASN A 80 20.30 3.12 -12.22
N GLY A 81 19.32 2.29 -11.84
CA GLY A 81 19.35 1.53 -10.59
C GLY A 81 17.99 1.44 -9.90
N TYR A 82 18.00 1.13 -8.61
CA TYR A 82 16.81 1.02 -7.79
C TYR A 82 17.07 1.38 -6.33
N ILE A 83 16.00 1.76 -5.61
CA ILE A 83 16.02 1.97 -4.17
C ILE A 83 15.37 0.76 -3.50
N LEU A 84 16.05 0.18 -2.51
CA LEU A 84 15.57 -0.95 -1.73
C LEU A 84 15.41 -0.58 -0.26
N VAL A 85 14.19 -0.69 0.24
CA VAL A 85 13.90 -0.73 1.68
C VAL A 85 13.68 -2.18 2.07
N LYS A 86 14.59 -2.72 2.88
CA LYS A 86 14.59 -4.13 3.32
C LYS A 86 13.37 -4.42 4.19
N SER A 87 12.92 -5.67 4.18
CA SER A 87 11.78 -6.10 5.00
C SER A 87 12.05 -6.04 6.50
N PRO A 88 11.03 -5.76 7.32
CA PRO A 88 9.72 -5.25 6.94
C PRO A 88 9.78 -3.75 6.60
N TRP A 89 9.38 -3.37 5.39
CA TRP A 89 9.57 -2.00 4.88
C TRP A 89 8.79 -0.95 5.67
N TRP A 90 7.66 -1.31 6.30
CA TRP A 90 6.88 -0.39 7.14
C TRP A 90 7.59 -0.02 8.45
N LEU A 91 8.63 -0.77 8.84
CA LEU A 91 9.53 -0.44 9.94
C LEU A 91 10.88 0.00 9.37
N VAL A 92 10.87 1.13 8.66
CA VAL A 92 12.05 1.66 7.99
C VAL A 92 13.19 1.92 8.98
N LYS A 93 14.31 1.24 8.79
CA LYS A 93 15.59 1.52 9.47
C LYS A 93 16.58 2.31 8.59
N GLY A 94 16.30 2.31 7.30
CA GLY A 94 17.18 2.80 6.25
C GLY A 94 16.77 2.25 4.89
N PHE A 95 17.49 2.66 3.86
CA PHE A 95 17.31 2.17 2.50
C PHE A 95 18.66 2.16 1.78
N GLU A 96 18.77 1.30 0.77
CA GLU A 96 19.94 1.19 -0.09
C GLU A 96 19.59 1.77 -1.47
N VAL A 97 20.49 2.60 -2.02
CA VAL A 97 20.43 3.02 -3.42
C VAL A 97 21.41 2.14 -4.18
N CYS A 98 20.86 1.25 -5.01
CA CYS A 98 21.62 0.27 -5.78
C CYS A 98 21.77 0.76 -7.22
N TYR A 99 23.01 0.87 -7.69
CA TYR A 99 23.32 1.22 -9.08
C TYR A 99 23.76 -0.03 -9.87
N ASP A 100 24.00 0.10 -11.18
CA ASP A 100 24.49 -1.02 -12.01
C ASP A 100 25.84 -1.59 -11.53
N SER A 101 26.64 -0.71 -10.92
CA SER A 101 27.95 -0.98 -10.33
C SER A 101 27.80 -1.10 -8.81
N PRO A 102 27.86 -2.30 -8.19
CA PRO A 102 27.66 -2.49 -6.75
C PRO A 102 28.62 -1.68 -5.88
N GLU A 103 29.83 -1.40 -6.37
CA GLU A 103 30.83 -0.57 -5.71
C GLU A 103 30.41 0.90 -5.53
N LYS A 104 29.34 1.32 -6.22
CA LYS A 104 28.75 2.66 -6.09
C LYS A 104 27.52 2.68 -5.19
N ASN A 105 27.06 1.53 -4.68
CA ASN A 105 25.86 1.49 -3.85
C ASN A 105 26.02 2.36 -2.61
N GLU A 106 24.94 3.03 -2.22
CA GLU A 106 24.90 3.92 -1.07
C GLU A 106 23.90 3.40 -0.05
N ASP A 107 24.35 3.18 1.19
CA ASP A 107 23.51 2.79 2.32
C ASP A 107 23.14 4.01 3.16
N PHE A 108 21.84 4.29 3.25
CA PHE A 108 21.30 5.35 4.09
C PHE A 108 20.67 4.75 5.33
N THR A 109 21.27 4.99 6.49
CA THR A 109 20.65 4.64 7.77
C THR A 109 19.84 5.82 8.28
N ALA A 110 18.54 5.62 8.49
CA ALA A 110 17.65 6.61 9.08
C ALA A 110 17.26 6.09 10.46
N PRO A 111 18.01 6.43 11.52
CA PRO A 111 17.66 5.97 12.85
C PRO A 111 16.36 6.67 13.26
N PHE A 112 15.23 5.96 13.15
CA PHE A 112 13.95 6.45 13.63
C PHE A 112 13.98 6.49 15.16
N HIS A 113 14.14 7.68 15.72
CA HIS A 113 14.08 7.89 17.17
C HIS A 113 12.62 8.18 17.55
N GLY A 114 11.82 7.12 17.76
CA GLY A 114 10.42 7.24 18.21
C GLY A 114 9.52 6.12 17.70
N HIS A 115 8.30 6.05 18.24
CA HIS A 115 7.23 5.18 17.73
C HIS A 115 6.47 5.93 16.63
N SER A 116 6.09 5.25 15.53
CA SER A 116 5.40 5.85 14.37
C SER A 116 4.17 6.69 14.78
N MET A 117 3.38 6.17 15.70
CA MET A 117 2.18 6.82 16.22
C MET A 117 2.47 8.20 16.87
N CYS A 118 3.62 8.35 17.55
CA CYS A 118 3.97 9.63 18.17
C CYS A 118 4.23 10.72 17.12
N ILE A 119 4.80 10.35 15.98
CA ILE A 119 5.05 11.28 14.87
C ILE A 119 3.73 11.68 14.21
N GLU A 120 2.84 10.72 13.97
CA GLU A 120 1.51 10.98 13.41
C GLU A 120 0.68 11.91 14.31
N ILE A 121 0.68 11.68 15.64
CA ILE A 121 0.01 12.55 16.60
C ILE A 121 0.63 13.95 16.62
N ALA A 122 1.96 14.05 16.59
CA ALA A 122 2.65 15.34 16.54
C ALA A 122 2.29 16.12 15.27
N ASP A 123 2.24 15.45 14.12
CA ASP A 123 1.81 16.04 12.85
C ASP A 123 0.32 16.44 12.87
N PHE A 124 -0.54 15.66 13.51
CA PHE A 124 -1.96 15.98 13.70
C PHE A 124 -2.14 17.25 14.55
N ILE A 125 -1.48 17.33 15.71
CA ILE A 125 -1.51 18.52 16.58
C ILE A 125 -0.97 19.74 15.84
N ARG A 126 0.10 19.59 15.07
CA ARG A 126 0.66 20.66 14.25
C ARG A 126 -0.34 21.17 13.22
N ASN A 127 -1.06 20.28 12.53
CA ASN A 127 -2.07 20.66 11.55
C ASN A 127 -3.26 21.42 12.19
N ILE A 128 -3.64 21.09 13.43
CA ILE A 128 -4.66 21.85 14.17
C ILE A 128 -4.18 23.27 14.50
N LYS A 129 -2.92 23.40 14.93
CA LYS A 129 -2.34 24.70 15.34
C LYS A 129 -2.00 25.60 14.17
N GLU A 130 -1.60 25.04 13.04
CA GLU A 130 -1.10 25.76 11.87
C GLU A 130 -1.83 25.35 10.57
N PRO A 131 -3.17 25.50 10.49
CA PRO A 131 -3.96 24.97 9.38
C PRO A 131 -3.66 25.63 8.02
N ALA A 132 -3.08 26.83 8.02
CA ALA A 132 -2.67 27.52 6.80
C ALA A 132 -1.39 26.95 6.15
N LYS A 133 -0.64 26.08 6.84
CA LYS A 133 0.50 25.38 6.25
C LYS A 133 0.04 24.06 5.64
N TRP A 134 0.12 23.97 4.32
CA TRP A 134 -0.13 22.73 3.61
C TRP A 134 0.84 21.65 4.08
N ASN A 135 0.31 20.56 4.64
CA ASN A 135 1.12 19.44 5.06
C ASN A 135 1.32 18.48 3.88
N PHE A 136 2.50 18.57 3.26
CA PHE A 136 2.88 17.73 2.11
C PHE A 136 2.99 16.23 2.45
N LYS A 137 3.03 15.87 3.74
CA LYS A 137 3.22 14.48 4.19
C LYS A 137 2.03 13.58 3.83
N LEU A 138 0.80 14.07 4.04
CA LEU A 138 -0.44 13.39 3.67
C LEU A 138 -1.49 14.44 3.34
N SER A 139 -1.81 14.59 2.06
CA SER A 139 -2.83 15.52 1.59
C SER A 139 -4.23 14.88 1.58
N PRO A 140 -5.31 15.69 1.54
CA PRO A 140 -6.66 15.17 1.33
C PRO A 140 -6.77 14.33 0.04
N ASP A 141 -6.12 14.75 -1.04
CA ASP A 141 -6.14 14.04 -2.32
C ASP A 141 -5.45 12.66 -2.22
N ASP A 142 -4.35 12.56 -1.48
CA ASP A 142 -3.69 11.27 -1.19
C ASP A 142 -4.68 10.32 -0.50
N SER A 143 -5.37 10.82 0.53
CA SER A 143 -6.34 10.05 1.33
C SER A 143 -7.55 9.61 0.50
N ILE A 144 -8.13 10.54 -0.27
CA ILE A 144 -9.28 10.26 -1.15
C ILE A 144 -8.90 9.23 -2.22
N ALA A 145 -7.72 9.32 -2.81
CA ALA A 145 -7.26 8.35 -3.80
C ALA A 145 -7.12 6.94 -3.20
N ILE A 146 -6.48 6.80 -2.03
CA ILE A 146 -6.34 5.52 -1.34
C ILE A 146 -7.70 4.94 -0.97
N ALA A 147 -8.58 5.75 -0.39
CA ALA A 147 -9.94 5.32 -0.02
C ALA A 147 -10.75 4.86 -1.25
N SER A 148 -10.66 5.59 -2.36
CA SER A 148 -11.32 5.23 -3.62
C SER A 148 -10.80 3.91 -4.20
N LEU A 149 -9.50 3.64 -4.08
CA LEU A 149 -8.89 2.39 -4.52
C LEU A 149 -9.37 1.20 -3.67
N ILE A 150 -9.46 1.37 -2.36
CA ILE A 150 -10.00 0.35 -1.44
C ILE A 150 -11.49 0.11 -1.74
N GLU A 151 -12.27 1.17 -1.98
CA GLU A 151 -13.68 1.05 -2.34
C GLU A 151 -13.88 0.27 -3.66
N ARG A 152 -13.06 0.57 -4.68
CA ARG A 152 -13.07 -0.18 -5.96
C ARG A 152 -12.74 -1.65 -5.75
N PHE A 153 -11.72 -1.96 -4.95
CA PHE A 153 -11.38 -3.34 -4.60
C PHE A 153 -12.57 -4.08 -3.94
N LEU A 154 -13.22 -3.45 -2.97
CA LEU A 154 -14.36 -4.05 -2.27
C LEU A 154 -15.53 -4.34 -3.22
N LYS A 155 -15.81 -3.44 -4.16
CA LYS A 155 -16.82 -3.66 -5.20
C LYS A 155 -16.50 -4.91 -6.03
N GLU A 156 -15.26 -5.07 -6.48
CA GLU A 156 -14.83 -6.23 -7.28
C GLU A 156 -14.85 -7.54 -6.47
N ARG A 157 -14.32 -7.53 -5.24
CA ARG A 157 -14.34 -8.68 -4.33
C ARG A 157 -15.75 -9.21 -4.07
N ASN A 158 -16.71 -8.31 -3.90
CA ASN A 158 -18.11 -8.65 -3.65
C ASN A 158 -18.81 -9.17 -4.92
N LEU A 159 -18.47 -8.66 -6.11
CA LEU A 159 -19.01 -9.17 -7.37
C LEU A 159 -18.60 -10.62 -7.64
N GLU A 160 -17.35 -10.99 -7.33
CA GLU A 160 -16.90 -12.39 -7.44
C GLU A 160 -17.67 -13.34 -6.51
N SER A 161 -18.03 -12.89 -5.29
CA SER A 161 -18.86 -13.69 -4.37
C SER A 161 -20.21 -14.04 -5.00
N VAL A 162 -20.83 -13.08 -5.69
CA VAL A 162 -22.14 -13.26 -6.33
C VAL A 162 -22.07 -14.20 -7.54
N HIS A 163 -21.00 -14.13 -8.33
CA HIS A 163 -20.82 -15.00 -9.49
C HIS A 163 -20.55 -16.46 -9.08
N GLN A 164 -19.71 -16.67 -8.05
CA GLN A 164 -19.49 -18.02 -7.51
C GLN A 164 -20.78 -18.63 -6.93
N ALA A 165 -21.59 -17.85 -6.20
CA ALA A 165 -22.86 -18.32 -5.66
C ALA A 165 -23.88 -18.70 -6.75
N SER A 166 -23.87 -17.99 -7.89
CA SER A 166 -24.76 -18.25 -9.03
C SER A 166 -24.35 -19.48 -9.84
N SER A 167 -23.04 -19.79 -9.91
CA SER A 167 -22.53 -20.97 -10.61
C SER A 167 -22.67 -22.30 -9.85
N VAL A 168 -22.89 -22.26 -8.53
CA VAL A 168 -23.09 -23.47 -7.70
C VAL A 168 -24.56 -23.89 -7.66
N CYS A 169 -25.49 -22.99 -8.00
CA CYS A 169 -26.93 -23.22 -8.01
C CYS A 169 -27.50 -23.61 -9.39
N ALA A 170 -26.65 -23.83 -10.39
CA ALA A 170 -27.02 -24.28 -11.75
C ALA A 170 -26.47 -25.69 -12.01
#